data_AF-A0A7C2YEB9-F1
#
_entry.id   AF-A0A7C2YEB9-F1
#
_cell.length_a   1.000
_cell.length_b   1.000
_cell.length_c   1.000
_cell.angle_alpha   90.00
_cell.angle_beta   90.00
_cell.angle_gamma   90.00
#
_symmetry.space_group_name_H-M   'P 1'
#
loop_
_entity.id
_entity.type
_entity.pdbx_description
1 polymer ?
#
loop_
_entity_poly.entity_id
_entity_poly.type
_entity_poly.pdbx_seq_one_letter_code
_entity_poly.pdbx_strand_id
1 'polypeptide(L)' 'MESLLNKLFVTHFGEPVEAVTPLKGGGSDRKLFRLRHAQRSIIGVTNSDRQENLAFLGFSKHFRRAGLPVPEI' A
#
# COMPACT_ATOMS: atom_id res chain seq x y z
N MET A 1 3.36 4.78 -12.61
CA MET A 1 3.20 3.83 -11.48
C MET A 1 3.84 4.41 -10.23
N GLU A 2 5.13 4.75 -10.25
CA GLU A 2 5.80 5.54 -9.19
C GLU A 2 5.07 6.86 -8.90
N SER A 3 4.54 7.51 -9.93
CA SER A 3 3.75 8.74 -9.78
C SER A 3 2.46 8.59 -8.97
N LEU A 4 1.80 7.42 -8.96
CA LEU A 4 0.56 7.22 -8.20
C LEU A 4 0.86 6.96 -6.73
N LEU A 5 1.80 6.08 -6.45
CA LEU A 5 2.22 5.79 -5.07
C LEU A 5 2.83 7.02 -4.41
N ASN A 6 3.63 7.82 -5.14
CA ASN A 6 4.14 9.08 -4.63
C ASN A 6 3.00 10.07 -4.32
N LYS A 7 2.00 10.20 -5.19
CA LYS A 7 0.82 11.05 -4.92
C LYS A 7 0.05 10.62 -3.68
N LEU A 8 -0.16 9.31 -3.48
CA LEU A 8 -0.81 8.79 -2.29
C LEU A 8 0.01 9.07 -1.03
N PHE A 9 1.32 8.86 -1.11
CA PHE A 9 2.24 9.12 -0.01
C PHE A 9 2.26 10.60 0.39
N VAL A 10 2.36 11.53 -0.58
CA VAL A 10 2.26 12.97 -0.34
C VAL A 10 0.90 13.36 0.24
N THR A 11 -0.19 12.82 -0.30
CA THR A 11 -1.54 13.10 0.21
C THR A 11 -1.69 12.68 1.67
N HIS A 12 -1.06 11.58 2.07
CA HIS A 12 -1.22 11.02 3.41
C HIS A 12 -0.21 11.57 4.43
N PHE A 13 1.05 11.83 4.02
CA PHE A 13 2.12 12.25 4.92
C PHE A 13 2.58 13.70 4.72
N GLY A 14 2.16 14.39 3.65
CA GLY A 14 2.58 15.75 3.32
C GLY A 14 3.99 15.86 2.71
N GLU A 15 4.71 14.74 2.59
CA GLU A 15 6.10 14.67 2.13
C GLU A 15 6.20 13.73 0.92
N PRO A 16 7.16 13.94 -0.01
CA PRO A 16 7.36 13.03 -1.13
C PRO A 16 8.00 11.71 -0.69
N VAL A 17 7.97 10.70 -1.56
CA VAL A 17 8.78 9.49 -1.37
C VAL A 17 10.23 9.78 -1.72
N GLU A 18 11.17 9.45 -0.84
CA GLU A 18 12.62 9.54 -1.10
C GLU A 18 13.15 8.32 -1.85
N ALA A 19 12.65 7.13 -1.51
CA ALA A 19 13.09 5.89 -2.14
C ALA A 19 11.93 4.90 -2.35
N VAL A 20 11.90 4.30 -3.53
CA VAL A 20 10.97 3.24 -3.93
C VAL A 20 11.78 1.99 -4.22
N THR A 21 11.48 0.89 -3.53
CA THR A 21 12.13 -0.42 -3.80
C THR A 21 11.06 -1.45 -4.13
N PRO A 22 11.08 -2.08 -5.32
CA PRO A 22 10.17 -3.17 -5.64
C PRO A 22 10.40 -4.35 -4.69
N LEU A 23 9.33 -4.98 -4.24
CA LEU A 23 9.36 -6.18 -3.41
C LEU A 23 8.91 -7.37 -4.25
N LYS A 24 9.50 -8.54 -4.01
CA LYS A 24 9.12 -9.78 -4.71
C LYS A 24 7.66 -10.11 -4.36
N GLY A 25 6.80 -10.18 -5.38
CA GLY A 25 5.40 -10.56 -5.21
C GLY A 25 5.26 -12.04 -4.83
N GLY A 26 4.29 -12.35 -3.97
CA GLY A 26 4.06 -13.68 -3.39
C GLY A 26 2.81 -14.37 -3.92
N GLY A 27 2.65 -14.47 -5.24
CA GLY A 27 1.60 -15.30 -5.87
C GLY A 27 0.32 -14.58 -6.32
N SER A 28 0.36 -13.26 -6.52
CA SER A 28 -0.74 -12.48 -7.12
C SER A 28 -0.19 -11.47 -8.13
N ASP A 29 -1.06 -10.89 -8.98
CA ASP A 29 -0.69 -9.84 -9.94
C ASP A 29 -0.36 -8.48 -9.28
N ARG A 30 -0.58 -8.36 -7.96
CA ARG A 30 -0.22 -7.19 -7.17
C ARG A 30 1.28 -6.94 -7.22
N LYS A 31 1.65 -5.70 -7.52
CA LYS A 31 3.03 -5.22 -7.42
C LYS A 31 3.21 -4.51 -6.09
N LEU A 32 4.14 -5.00 -5.28
CA LEU A 32 4.47 -4.46 -3.97
C LEU A 32 5.73 -3.62 -4.04
N PHE A 33 5.75 -2.52 -3.30
CA PHE A 33 6.85 -1.59 -3.21
C PHE A 33 7.07 -1.20 -1.76
N ARG A 34 8.34 -1.05 -1.36
CA ARG A 34 8.72 -0.33 -0.14
C ARG A 34 8.90 1.13 -0.48
N LEU A 35 8.15 2.01 0.18
CA LEU A 35 8.29 3.47 0.09
C LEU A 35 8.97 3.96 1.37
N ARG A 36 9.99 4.81 1.24
CA ARG A 36 10.70 5.40 2.38
C ARG A 36 10.74 6.92 2.28
N HIS A 37 10.61 7.57 3.44
CA HIS A 37 10.93 8.97 3.65
C HIS A 37 11.40 9.13 5.10
N ALA A 38 12.63 9.60 5.31
CA ALA A 38 13.28 9.66 6.63
C ALA A 38 13.16 8.32 7.39
N GLN A 39 12.53 8.32 8.57
CA GLN A 39 12.34 7.13 9.41
C GLN A 39 11.08 6.31 9.04
N ARG A 40 10.27 6.76 8.07
CA ARG A 40 9.03 6.08 7.67
C ARG A 40 9.30 5.00 6.63
N SER A 41 8.58 3.89 6.76
CA SER A 41 8.73 2.70 5.94
C SER A 41 7.36 2.10 5.65
N ILE A 42 6.85 2.33 4.44
CA ILE A 42 5.46 2.01 4.05
C ILE A 42 5.46 0.98 2.92
N ILE A 43 4.44 0.11 2.90
CA ILE A 43 4.21 -0.79 1.77
C ILE A 43 3.21 -0.14 0.83
N GLY A 44 3.67 0.20 -0.37
CA GLY A 44 2.82 0.59 -1.49
C GLY A 44 2.41 -0.65 -2.28
N VAL A 45 1.13 -0.73 -2.67
CA VAL A 45 0.61 -1.83 -3.47
C VAL A 45 -0.14 -1.27 -4.68
N THR A 46 0.12 -1.81 -5.86
CA THR A 46 -0.66 -1.50 -7.07
C THR A 46 -1.20 -2.76 -7.68
N ASN A 47 -2.45 -2.72 -8.14
CA ASN A 47 -3.11 -3.78 -8.86
C ASN A 47 -4.02 -3.19 -9.94
N SER A 48 -4.05 -3.79 -11.12
CA SER A 48 -4.98 -3.41 -12.19
C SER A 48 -6.40 -3.91 -11.93
N ASP A 49 -6.58 -4.97 -11.12
CA ASP A 49 -7.90 -5.47 -10.75
C ASP A 49 -8.54 -4.57 -9.67
N ARG A 50 -9.54 -3.80 -10.09
CA ARG A 50 -10.31 -2.92 -9.20
C ARG A 50 -11.16 -3.70 -8.19
N GLN A 51 -11.72 -4.84 -8.58
CA GLN A 51 -12.58 -5.63 -7.69
C GLN A 51 -11.75 -6.25 -6.57
N GLU A 52 -10.56 -6.75 -6.89
CA GLU A 52 -9.61 -7.23 -5.88
C GLU A 52 -9.19 -6.11 -4.92
N ASN A 53 -8.91 -4.90 -5.43
CA ASN A 53 -8.57 -3.74 -4.59
C ASN A 53 -9.71 -3.39 -3.62
N LEU A 54 -10.96 -3.33 -4.10
CA LEU A 54 -12.12 -3.05 -3.26
C LEU A 54 -12.36 -4.15 -2.22
N ALA A 55 -12.19 -5.42 -2.61
CA ALA A 55 -12.29 -6.55 -1.70
C ALA A 55 -11.24 -6.47 -0.60
N PHE A 56 -9.98 -6.17 -0.93
CA PHE A 56 -8.89 -6.00 0.05
C PHE A 56 -9.20 -4.90 1.07
N LEU A 57 -9.70 -3.75 0.62
CA LEU A 57 -10.12 -2.65 1.51
C LEU A 57 -11.30 -3.07 2.40
N GLY A 58 -12.27 -3.78 1.85
CA GLY A 58 -13.43 -4.30 2.59
C GLY A 58 -13.02 -5.27 3.69
N PHE A 59 -12.21 -6.28 3.36
CA PHE A 59 -11.71 -7.26 4.30
C PHE A 59 -10.83 -6.63 5.38
N SER A 60 -9.90 -5.74 5.02
CA SER A 60 -9.04 -5.07 5.98
C SER A 60 -9.85 -4.26 7.00
N LYS A 61 -10.88 -3.52 6.55
CA LYS A 61 -11.79 -2.78 7.45
C LYS A 61 -12.60 -3.72 8.34
N HIS A 62 -13.10 -4.81 7.79
CA HIS A 62 -13.88 -5.80 8.55
C HIS A 62 -13.02 -6.48 9.63
N PHE A 63 -11.86 -7.00 9.26
CA PHE A 63 -10.94 -7.68 10.17
C PHE A 63 -10.40 -6.73 11.25
N ARG A 64 -10.11 -5.47 10.92
CA ARG A 64 -9.75 -4.45 11.92
C ARG A 64 -10.88 -4.24 12.94
N ARG A 65 -12.13 -4.15 12.49
CA ARG A 65 -13.32 -4.03 13.38
C ARG A 65 -13.51 -5.27 14.25
N ALA A 66 -13.10 -6.44 13.78
CA ALA A 66 -13.12 -7.69 14.54
C ALA A 66 -11.92 -7.84 15.51
N GLY A 67 -11.03 -6.85 15.60
CA GLY A 67 -9.85 -6.89 16.47
C GLY A 67 -8.72 -7.78 15.96
N LEU A 68 -8.75 -8.19 14.69
CA LEU A 68 -7.69 -9.00 14.09
C LEU A 68 -6.46 -8.14 13.72
N PRO A 69 -5.24 -8.68 13.85
CA PRO A 69 -4.02 -7.97 13.49
C PRO A 69 -3.91 -7.85 11.97
N VAL A 70 -4.35 -6.72 11.43
CA VAL A 70 -4.26 -6.36 10.01
C VAL A 70 -3.51 -5.04 9.84
N PRO A 71 -2.91 -4.80 8.66
CA PRO A 71 -2.31 -3.50 8.37
C PRO A 71 -3.32 -2.37 8.49
N GLU A 72 -2.86 -1.22 8.98
CA GLU A 72 -3.60 0.03 8.82
C GLU A 72 -3.53 0.48 7.35
N ILE A 73 -4.68 0.88 6.80
CA ILE A 73 -4.87 1.37 5.43
C ILE A 73 -5.56 2.72 5.47
#